data_AF-A0A0A9GL29-F1
#
_entry.id   AF-A0A0A9GL29-F1
#
_cell.length_a   1.000
_cell.length_b   1.000
_cell.length_c   1.000
_cell.angle_alpha   90.00
_cell.angle_beta   90.00
_cell.angle_gamma   90.00
#
_symmetry.space_group_name_H-M   'P 1'
#
loop_
_entity.id
_entity.type
_entity.pdbx_description
1 polymer ?
#
loop_
_entity_poly.entity_id
_entity_poly.type
_entity_poly.pdbx_seq_one_letter_code
_entity_poly.pdbx_strand_id
1 'polypeptide(L)' 'MLNDRTRSVFLNGFMHSLTFSDAIVAVDMEGKKWRTIPTPSVDDFGCIDQVQGRLCLLKVDSDDATKLSFWILEDYGTHE' A
#
# COMPACT_ATOMS: atom_id res chain seq x y z
N MET A 1 -11.77 -6.35 7.02
CA MET A 1 -12.14 -6.97 5.72
C MET A 1 -11.20 -6.37 4.68
N LEU A 2 -10.63 -7.16 3.77
CA LEU A 2 -9.86 -6.64 2.62
C LEU A 2 -10.82 -6.55 1.42
N ASN A 3 -10.54 -5.69 0.45
CA ASN A 3 -11.31 -5.63 -0.79
C ASN A 3 -10.85 -6.80 -1.67
N ASP A 4 -11.74 -7.66 -2.17
CA ASP A 4 -11.35 -8.78 -3.07
C ASP A 4 -10.69 -8.31 -4.38
N ARG A 5 -10.68 -6.98 -4.65
CA ARG A 5 -9.92 -6.35 -5.73
C ARG A 5 -8.57 -5.76 -5.32
N THR A 6 -8.23 -5.68 -4.03
CA THR A 6 -6.92 -5.16 -3.61
C THR A 6 -5.86 -6.24 -3.70
N ARG A 7 -4.97 -6.10 -4.68
CA ARG A 7 -3.77 -6.94 -4.82
C ARG A 7 -2.86 -6.73 -3.61
N SER A 8 -2.36 -7.82 -3.04
CA SER A 8 -1.29 -7.80 -2.04
C SER A 8 0.08 -7.88 -2.68
N VAL A 9 1.08 -7.27 -2.05
CA VAL A 9 2.48 -7.24 -2.51
C VAL A 9 3.38 -7.86 -1.47
N PHE A 10 4.15 -8.88 -1.84
CA PHE A 10 5.19 -9.42 -0.97
C PHE A 10 6.51 -8.68 -1.23
N LEU A 11 7.06 -8.06 -0.19
CA LEU A 11 8.30 -7.29 -0.26
C LEU A 11 9.01 -7.32 1.09
N ASN A 12 10.34 -7.48 1.09
CA ASN A 12 11.19 -7.40 2.28
C ASN A 12 10.74 -8.30 3.46
N GLY A 13 10.16 -9.47 3.18
CA GLY A 13 9.70 -10.41 4.21
C GLY A 13 8.29 -10.14 4.75
N PHE A 14 7.58 -9.13 4.22
CA PHE A 14 6.23 -8.76 4.62
C PHE A 14 5.25 -8.83 3.46
N MET A 15 4.03 -9.29 3.74
CA MET A 15 2.87 -9.13 2.89
C MET A 15 2.24 -7.76 3.16
N HIS A 16 2.22 -6.91 2.13
CA HIS A 16 1.61 -5.60 2.15
C HIS A 16 0.22 -5.68 1.51
N SER A 17 -0.78 -5.08 2.16
CA SER A 17 -2.17 -5.07 1.69
C SER A 17 -2.81 -3.72 1.94
N LEU A 18 -3.45 -3.14 0.93
CA LEU A 18 -4.26 -1.94 1.09
C LEU A 18 -5.60 -2.28 1.76
N THR A 19 -5.96 -1.52 2.78
CA THR A 19 -7.19 -1.69 3.57
C THR A 19 -8.25 -0.67 3.18
N PHE A 20 -9.50 -0.88 3.61
CA PHE A 20 -10.59 0.09 3.43
C PHE A 20 -10.44 1.38 4.23
N SER A 21 -9.46 1.47 5.12
CA SER A 21 -9.22 2.66 5.95
C SER A 21 -8.09 3.54 5.39
N ASP A 22 -7.85 3.47 4.08
CA ASP A 22 -6.76 4.18 3.39
C ASP A 22 -5.40 4.03 4.08
N ALA A 23 -5.15 2.83 4.58
CA ALA A 23 -3.90 2.44 5.18
C ALA A 23 -3.40 1.17 4.50
N ILE A 24 -2.09 1.08 4.30
CA ILE A 24 -1.48 -0.19 3.91
C ILE A 24 -1.05 -0.87 5.21
N VAL A 25 -1.33 -2.15 5.35
CA VAL A 25 -0.85 -2.96 6.46
C VAL A 25 0.21 -3.91 5.91
N ALA A 26 1.33 -4.02 6.62
CA ALA A 26 2.35 -5.00 6.32
C ALA A 26 2.44 -6.01 7.46
N VAL A 27 2.38 -7.30 7.13
CA VAL A 27 2.44 -8.41 8.09
C VAL A 27 3.55 -9.35 7.68
N ASP A 28 4.38 -9.78 8.63
CA ASP A 28 5.39 -10.80 8.34
C ASP A 28 4.75 -12.16 8.02
N MET A 29 5.52 -13.07 7.44
CA MET A 29 5.02 -14.39 7.05
C MET A 29 4.55 -15.26 8.23
N GLU A 30 5.00 -14.94 9.44
CA GLU A 30 4.64 -15.66 10.66
C GLU A 30 3.40 -15.06 11.36
N GLY A 31 2.90 -13.91 10.88
CA GLY A 31 1.83 -13.16 11.54
C GLY A 31 2.23 -12.53 12.87
N LYS A 32 3.52 -12.34 13.15
CA LYS A 32 4.05 -11.87 14.44
C LYS A 32 4.41 -10.39 14.44
N LYS A 33 4.95 -9.87 13.34
CA LYS A 33 5.27 -8.46 13.16
C LYS A 33 4.28 -7.80 12.22
N TRP A 34 3.77 -6.66 12.63
CA TRP A 34 2.76 -5.88 11.92
C TRP A 34 3.17 -4.41 11.93
N ARG A 35 2.87 -3.71 10.85
CA ARG A 35 3.03 -2.25 10.77
C ARG A 35 1.97 -1.64 9.87
N THR A 36 1.65 -0.39 10.15
CA THR A 36 0.68 0.40 9.39
C THR A 36 1.41 1.51 8.65
N ILE A 37 1.18 1.57 7.34
CA ILE A 37 1.64 2.63 6.45
C ILE A 37 0.51 3.64 6.31
N PRO A 38 0.72 4.91 6.70
CA PRO A 38 -0.22 5.95 6.30
C PRO A 38 -0.15 6.11 4.79
N THR A 39 -1.31 6.22 4.14
CA THR A 39 -1.38 6.65 2.75
C THR A 39 -1.61 8.18 2.68
N PRO A 40 -1.19 8.85 1.59
CA PRO A 40 -1.23 10.31 1.50
C PRO A 40 -2.64 10.93 1.27
N SER A 41 -3.72 10.15 1.07
CA SER A 41 -5.08 10.69 0.87
C SER A 41 -6.15 9.76 1.44
N VAL A 42 -7.36 10.27 1.72
CA VAL A 42 -8.42 9.56 2.48
C VAL A 42 -9.65 9.18 1.63
N ASP A 43 -9.68 9.48 0.32
CA ASP A 43 -10.93 9.31 -0.46
C ASP A 43 -10.75 8.72 -1.87
N ASP A 44 -9.61 8.10 -2.17
CA ASP A 44 -9.31 7.63 -3.52
C ASP A 44 -9.20 6.10 -3.62
N PHE A 45 -9.83 5.54 -4.65
CA PHE A 45 -9.60 4.15 -5.03
C PHE A 45 -8.15 3.99 -5.49
N GLY A 46 -7.43 3.11 -4.79
CA GLY A 46 -6.04 2.84 -5.08
C GLY A 46 -5.69 1.36 -5.17
N CYS A 47 -4.49 1.11 -5.67
CA CYS A 47 -3.84 -0.18 -5.61
C CYS A 47 -2.38 -0.02 -5.24
N ILE A 48 -1.80 -1.12 -4.75
CA ILE A 48 -0.37 -1.20 -4.47
C ILE A 48 0.27 -2.16 -5.47
N ASP A 49 1.51 -1.84 -5.85
CA ASP A 49 2.36 -2.73 -6.64
C ASP A 49 3.82 -2.59 -6.21
N GLN A 50 4.70 -3.34 -6.86
CA GLN A 50 6.13 -3.26 -6.68
C GLN A 50 6.78 -2.75 -7.97
N VAL A 51 7.64 -1.74 -7.85
CA VAL A 51 8.47 -1.23 -8.95
C VAL A 51 9.91 -1.17 -8.49
N GLN A 52 10.80 -1.92 -9.17
CA GLN A 52 12.24 -1.95 -8.88
C GLN A 52 12.57 -2.22 -7.40
N GLY A 53 11.90 -3.20 -6.79
CA GLY A 53 12.14 -3.55 -5.38
C GLY A 53 11.54 -2.59 -4.36
N ARG A 54 10.78 -1.57 -4.80
CA ARG A 54 10.11 -0.60 -3.91
C ARG A 54 8.61 -0.78 -3.97
N LEU A 55 7.95 -0.56 -2.83
CA LEU A 55 6.49 -0.54 -2.76
C LEU A 55 5.99 0.78 -3.35
N CYS A 56 5.02 0.70 -4.25
CA CYS A 56 4.36 1.88 -4.79
C CYS A 56 2.86 1.87 -4.51
N LEU A 57 2.30 3.06 -4.41
CA LEU A 57 0.87 3.31 -4.30
C LEU A 57 0.43 4.07 -5.55
N LEU A 58 -0.67 3.61 -6.14
CA LEU A 58 -1.36 4.27 -7.23
C LEU A 58 -2.75 4.65 -6.74
N LYS A 59 -3.17 5.90 -6.96
CA LYS A 59 -4.53 6.35 -6.67
C LYS A 59 -5.09 7.11 -7.86
N VAL A 60 -6.34 6.84 -8.18
CA VAL A 60 -7.12 7.60 -9.16
C VAL A 60 -7.90 8.66 -8.40
N ASP A 61 -7.83 9.90 -8.87
CA ASP A 61 -8.55 11.02 -8.27
C ASP A 61 -10.06 10.77 -8.32
N SER A 62 -10.74 10.99 -7.19
CA SER A 62 -12.17 10.72 -7.02
C SER A 62 -13.08 11.67 -7.83
N ASP A 63 -12.63 12.90 -8.09
CA ASP A 63 -13.37 13.91 -8.86
C ASP A 63 -13.02 13.83 -10.36
N ASP A 64 -11.84 13.30 -10.72
CA ASP A 64 -11.34 13.23 -12.08
C ASP A 64 -10.60 11.92 -12.37
N ALA A 65 -11.33 10.93 -12.90
CA ALA A 65 -10.78 9.61 -13.22
C ALA A 65 -9.66 9.58 -14.27
N THR A 66 -9.33 10.72 -14.89
CA THR A 66 -8.18 10.85 -15.80
C THR A 66 -6.88 11.22 -15.09
N LYS A 67 -6.95 11.64 -13.82
CA LYS A 67 -5.79 11.97 -12.99
C LYS A 67 -5.37 10.77 -12.16
N LEU A 68 -4.09 10.42 -12.31
CA LEU A 68 -3.45 9.35 -11.57
C LEU A 68 -2.30 9.94 -10.75
N SER A 69 -2.34 9.69 -9.44
CA SER A 69 -1.25 10.01 -8.53
C SER A 69 -0.44 8.75 -8.21
N PHE A 70 0.88 8.89 -8.19
CA PHE A 70 1.83 7.80 -8.02
C PHE A 70 2.82 8.15 -6.92
N TRP A 71 2.99 7.25 -5.94
CA TRP A 71 3.95 7.41 -4.85
C TRP A 71 4.86 6.20 -4.74
N ILE A 72 6.15 6.46 -4.55
CA ILE A 72 7.13 5.45 -4.13
C ILE A 72 7.27 5.57 -2.61
N LEU A 73 7.02 4.49 -1.89
CA LEU A 73 7.07 4.47 -0.43
C LEU A 73 8.49 4.08 0.02
N GLU A 74 9.41 5.05 -0.01
CA GLU A 74 10.86 4.79 0.16
C GLU A 74 11.29 4.53 1.61
N ASP A 75 10.58 5.06 2.61
CA ASP A 75 10.96 4.93 4.03
C ASP A 75 10.36 3.70 4.74
N TYR A 76 9.94 2.69 3.98
CA TYR A 76 9.18 1.57 4.52
C TYR A 76 10.02 0.48 5.23
N GLY A 77 11.14 0.83 5.87
CA GLY A 77 12.04 -0.15 6.48
C GLY A 77 13.29 0.38 7.18
N THR A 78 13.39 1.68 7.47
CA THR A 78 14.58 2.27 8.11
C THR A 78 14.55 2.25 9.64
N HIS A 79 13.56 1.62 10.26
CA HIS A 79 13.57 1.40 11.71
C HIS A 79 14.18 0.03 12.00
N GLU A 80 15.49 0.05 12.25
CA GLU A 80 16.26 -1.03 12.90
C GLU A 80 15.70 -1.38 14.29
#